data_AF-A0A2U1NHP4-F1
#
_entry.id   AF-A0A2U1NHP4-F1
#
_cell.length_a   1.000
_cell.length_b   1.000
_cell.length_c   1.000
_cell.angle_alpha   90.00
_cell.angle_beta   90.00
_cell.angle_gamma   90.00
#
_symmetry.space_group_name_H-M   'P 1'
#
loop_
_entity.id
_entity.type
_entity.pdbx_description
1 polymer ?
#
loop_
_entity_poly.entity_id
_entity_poly.type
_entity_poly.pdbx_seq_one_letter_code
_entity_poly.pdbx_strand_id
1 'polypeptide(L)'
;MKKVIWYVLHNSPEIDAYMNEFQSERPESDMQQEFPRWFESKIGNLYTANDPRCTPDLFALACGPSSTATSVNSCVVNGVKFVVHSRDLKRTTQNSGICPTGEKPGEMYYGQLEGILEFSYTQFKVVLFRVKWFDLAKRGRVERYNTSQTL
;
A
#
# COMPACT_ATOMS: atom_id res chain seq x y z
N MET A 1 9.51 -7.57 -5.34
CA MET A 1 9.78 -6.44 -4.42
C MET A 1 9.61 -5.06 -5.04
N LYS A 2 10.22 -4.71 -6.18
CA LYS A 2 10.09 -3.37 -6.78
C LYS A 2 8.64 -2.83 -6.88
N LYS A 3 7.70 -3.63 -7.40
CA LYS A 3 6.28 -3.25 -7.49
C LYS A 3 5.64 -2.96 -6.13
N VAL A 4 6.00 -3.71 -5.09
CA VAL A 4 5.51 -3.51 -3.72
C VAL A 4 6.07 -2.22 -3.13
N ILE A 5 7.38 -2.00 -3.26
CA ILE A 5 8.04 -0.78 -2.78
C ILE A 5 7.39 0.45 -3.41
N TRP A 6 7.28 0.47 -4.73
CA TRP A 6 6.59 1.56 -5.44
C TRP A 6 5.16 1.75 -4.91
N TYR A 7 4.40 0.66 -4.79
CA TYR A 7 3.01 0.72 -4.36
C TYR A 7 2.87 1.32 -2.96
N VAL A 8 3.73 0.93 -2.01
CA VAL A 8 3.73 1.52 -0.67
C VAL A 8 4.09 3.01 -0.73
N LEU A 9 5.19 3.37 -1.39
CA LEU A 9 5.64 4.77 -1.49
C LEU A 9 4.59 5.67 -2.14
N HIS A 10 3.92 5.20 -3.21
CA HIS A 10 2.91 5.97 -3.93
C HIS A 10 1.58 6.14 -3.16
N ASN A 11 1.31 5.29 -2.16
CA ASN A 11 0.08 5.36 -1.35
C ASN A 11 0.36 5.80 0.10
N SER A 12 1.49 6.47 0.35
CA SER A 12 1.87 7.00 1.67
C SER A 12 1.86 8.54 1.62
N PRO A 13 0.94 9.23 2.32
CA PRO A 13 0.86 10.70 2.28
C PRO A 13 2.16 11.41 2.67
N GLU A 14 2.98 10.79 3.54
CA GLU A 14 4.29 11.29 3.96
C GLU A 14 5.28 11.43 2.80
N ILE A 15 5.02 10.74 1.70
CA ILE A 15 5.89 10.66 0.54
C ILE A 15 5.52 11.70 -0.54
N ASP A 16 4.34 12.31 -0.48
CA ASP A 16 3.85 13.24 -1.50
C ASP A 16 4.80 14.43 -1.73
N ALA A 17 5.36 15.00 -0.65
CA ALA A 17 6.33 16.08 -0.75
C ALA A 17 7.59 15.67 -1.53
N TYR A 18 8.05 14.43 -1.33
CA TYR A 18 9.23 13.88 -2.01
C TYR A 18 8.93 13.53 -3.47
N MET A 19 7.73 13.03 -3.77
CA MET A 19 7.29 12.78 -5.15
C MET A 19 7.27 14.08 -5.95
N ASN A 20 6.73 15.16 -5.36
CA ASN A 20 6.71 16.48 -5.99
C ASN A 20 8.13 17.04 -6.20
N GLU A 21 9.01 16.88 -5.21
CA GLU A 21 10.42 17.27 -5.33
C GLU A 21 11.12 16.49 -6.46
N PHE A 22 10.94 15.18 -6.52
CA PHE A 22 11.50 14.34 -7.58
C PHE A 22 11.03 14.76 -8.97
N GLN A 23 9.72 15.00 -9.14
CA GLN A 23 9.17 15.46 -10.41
C GLN A 23 9.71 16.83 -10.81
N SER A 24 9.91 17.74 -9.85
CA SER A 24 10.50 19.05 -10.11
C SER A 24 11.99 18.96 -10.50
N GLU A 25 12.75 18.04 -9.88
CA GLU A 25 14.16 17.80 -10.21
C GLU A 25 14.31 17.06 -11.55
N ARG A 26 13.37 16.17 -11.89
CA ARG A 26 13.44 15.25 -13.03
C ARG A 26 12.07 15.09 -13.71
N PRO A 27 11.62 16.07 -14.50
CA PRO A 27 10.30 16.05 -15.12
C PRO A 27 10.12 14.93 -16.17
N GLU A 28 11.20 14.48 -16.80
CA GLU A 28 11.18 13.45 -17.85
C GLU A 28 11.43 12.01 -17.32
N SER A 29 11.65 11.84 -16.00
CA SER A 29 11.96 10.54 -15.41
C SER A 29 10.72 9.65 -15.26
N ASP A 30 10.93 8.33 -15.36
CA ASP A 30 9.88 7.36 -15.01
C ASP A 30 9.76 7.29 -13.48
N MET A 31 8.71 7.91 -12.96
CA MET A 31 8.48 7.98 -11.51
C MET A 31 8.41 6.59 -10.87
N GLN A 32 7.79 5.60 -11.51
CA GLN A 32 7.65 4.27 -10.93
C GLN A 32 9.00 3.52 -10.89
N GLN A 33 9.88 3.74 -11.86
CA GLN A 33 11.17 3.05 -11.94
C GLN A 33 12.29 3.75 -11.17
N GLU A 34 12.28 5.08 -11.15
CA GLU A 34 13.41 5.88 -10.69
C GLU A 34 13.21 6.47 -9.30
N PHE A 35 11.97 6.83 -8.93
CA PHE A 35 11.69 7.44 -7.63
C PHE A 35 12.19 6.61 -6.45
N PRO A 36 11.95 5.27 -6.36
CA PRO A 36 12.35 4.51 -5.18
C PRO A 36 13.85 4.60 -4.88
N ARG A 37 14.70 4.58 -5.92
CA ARG A 37 16.15 4.69 -5.77
C ARG A 37 16.58 6.11 -5.41
N TRP A 38 15.95 7.12 -6.01
CA TRP A 38 16.23 8.50 -5.65
C TRP A 38 15.83 8.78 -4.20
N PHE A 39 14.66 8.29 -3.77
CA PHE A 39 14.14 8.44 -2.43
C PHE A 39 15.07 7.78 -1.41
N GLU A 40 15.49 6.53 -1.66
CA GLU A 40 16.50 5.83 -0.84
C GLU A 40 17.77 6.67 -0.65
N SER A 41 18.31 7.22 -1.74
CA SER A 41 19.50 8.07 -1.71
C SER A 41 19.27 9.39 -0.93
N LYS A 42 18.15 10.07 -1.19
CA LYS A 42 17.77 11.32 -0.54
C LYS A 42 17.68 11.15 0.97
N ILE A 43 16.96 10.12 1.43
CA ILE A 43 16.79 9.84 2.86
C ILE A 43 18.08 9.34 3.49
N GLY A 44 18.88 8.53 2.78
CA GLY A 44 20.21 8.10 3.24
C GLY A 44 21.17 9.27 3.50
N ASN A 45 21.11 10.32 2.67
CA ASN A 45 21.89 11.54 2.87
C ASN A 45 21.43 12.30 4.13
N LEU A 46 20.12 12.42 4.35
CA LEU A 46 19.57 13.04 5.56
C LEU A 46 19.97 12.27 6.83
N TYR A 47 19.91 10.94 6.78
CA TYR A 47 20.33 10.07 7.88
C TYR A 47 21.82 10.28 8.22
N THR A 48 22.69 10.27 7.22
CA THR A 48 24.14 10.46 7.41
C THR A 48 24.48 11.85 7.94
N ALA A 49 23.69 12.86 7.59
CA ALA A 49 23.83 14.22 8.08
C ALA A 49 23.25 14.45 9.50
N ASN A 50 22.66 13.42 10.14
CA ASN A 50 21.88 13.55 11.38
C ASN A 50 20.79 14.64 11.27
N ASP A 51 20.16 14.76 10.11
CA ASP A 51 19.13 15.76 9.88
C ASP A 51 17.82 15.37 10.61
N PRO A 52 17.23 16.26 11.43
CA PRO A 52 16.03 15.96 12.21
C PRO A 52 14.79 15.68 11.35
N ARG A 53 14.81 16.02 10.05
CA ARG A 53 13.74 15.66 9.10
C ARG A 53 13.73 14.16 8.78
N CYS A 54 14.82 13.44 9.03
CA CYS A 54 14.89 11.99 8.85
C CYS A 54 14.23 11.29 10.05
N THR A 55 12.92 11.11 9.98
CA THR A 55 12.20 10.34 11.00
C THR A 55 12.48 8.83 10.85
N PRO A 56 12.33 8.04 11.93
CA PRO A 56 12.50 6.59 11.85
C PRO A 56 11.59 5.93 10.80
N ASP A 57 10.34 6.40 10.68
CA ASP A 57 9.38 5.86 9.72
C ASP A 57 9.77 6.19 8.28
N LEU A 58 10.22 7.42 8.03
CA LEU A 58 10.70 7.84 6.72
C LEU A 58 11.95 7.06 6.30
N PHE A 59 12.87 6.83 7.23
CA PHE A 59 14.04 5.99 7.01
C PHE A 59 13.64 4.54 6.72
N ALA A 60 12.66 3.99 7.45
CA ALA A 60 12.14 2.65 7.19
C ALA A 60 11.52 2.53 5.80
N LEU A 61 10.71 3.52 5.37
CA LEU A 61 10.16 3.58 4.00
C LEU A 61 11.27 3.57 2.95
N ALA A 62 12.34 4.32 3.16
CA ALA A 62 13.49 4.38 2.25
C ALA A 62 14.25 3.05 2.16
N CYS A 63 14.45 2.35 3.29
CA CYS A 63 15.06 1.02 3.30
C CYS A 63 14.18 -0.05 2.62
N GLY A 64 12.87 0.19 2.55
CA GLY A 64 11.91 -0.77 2.03
C GLY A 64 11.58 -1.91 3.00
N PRO A 65 10.60 -2.76 2.63
CA PRO A 65 10.17 -3.87 3.46
C PRO A 65 11.14 -5.05 3.36
N SER A 66 11.02 -5.95 4.33
CA SER A 66 11.59 -7.29 4.27
C SER A 66 11.25 -7.97 2.93
N SER A 67 12.22 -8.71 2.38
CA SER A 67 12.07 -9.37 1.08
C SER A 67 10.99 -10.47 1.06
N THR A 68 10.58 -10.93 2.23
CA THR A 68 9.56 -11.95 2.43
C THR A 68 8.25 -11.36 2.94
N ALA A 69 7.14 -11.75 2.30
CA ALA A 69 5.80 -11.44 2.78
C ALA A 69 5.26 -12.59 3.64
N THR A 70 4.48 -12.26 4.66
CA THR A 70 3.70 -13.25 5.42
C THR A 70 2.26 -13.25 4.93
N SER A 71 1.75 -14.40 4.51
CA SER A 71 0.33 -14.56 4.17
C SER A 71 -0.48 -14.81 5.42
N VAL A 72 -1.52 -14.00 5.64
CA VAL A 72 -2.40 -14.11 6.82
C VAL A 72 -3.86 -14.28 6.41
N ASN A 73 -4.66 -14.87 7.29
CA ASN A 73 -6.08 -15.11 7.04
C ASN A 73 -6.98 -13.96 7.56
N SER A 74 -6.43 -13.06 8.37
CA SER A 74 -7.15 -11.91 8.92
C SER A 74 -6.18 -10.88 9.47
N CYS A 75 -6.58 -9.62 9.47
CA CYS A 75 -5.86 -8.53 10.13
C CYS A 75 -6.87 -7.51 10.69
N VAL A 76 -6.41 -6.61 11.56
CA VAL A 76 -7.20 -5.48 12.03
C VAL A 76 -6.56 -4.20 11.50
N VAL A 77 -7.32 -3.39 10.78
CA VAL A 77 -6.89 -2.09 10.26
C VAL A 77 -7.91 -1.06 10.74
N ASN A 78 -7.44 0.02 11.39
CA ASN A 78 -8.29 1.08 11.95
C ASN A 78 -9.46 0.57 12.82
N GLY A 79 -9.21 -0.46 13.64
CA GLY A 79 -10.22 -1.07 14.51
C GLY A 79 -11.19 -2.04 13.81
N VAL A 80 -11.11 -2.18 12.49
CA VAL A 80 -11.96 -3.08 11.71
C VAL A 80 -11.21 -4.37 11.40
N LYS A 81 -11.83 -5.52 11.72
CA LYS A 81 -11.26 -6.85 11.42
C LYS A 81 -11.64 -7.31 10.02
N PHE A 82 -10.64 -7.48 9.17
CA PHE A 82 -10.76 -8.05 7.83
C PHE A 82 -10.42 -9.54 7.86
N VAL A 83 -11.17 -10.36 7.12
CA VAL A 83 -10.98 -11.81 7.04
C VAL A 83 -11.01 -12.25 5.59
N VAL A 84 -10.07 -13.11 5.17
CA VAL A 84 -10.08 -13.66 3.81
C VAL A 84 -11.34 -14.48 3.56
N HIS A 85 -11.91 -14.34 2.36
CA HIS A 85 -13.20 -14.90 2.00
C HIS A 85 -13.32 -16.41 2.26
N SER A 86 -12.27 -17.18 1.97
CA SER A 86 -12.25 -18.63 2.19
C SER A 86 -12.47 -19.03 3.66
N ARG A 87 -12.13 -18.15 4.60
CA ARG A 87 -12.39 -18.33 6.04
C ARG A 87 -13.73 -17.74 6.45
N ASP A 88 -14.13 -16.67 5.79
CA ASP A 88 -15.39 -15.97 6.03
C ASP A 88 -16.62 -16.83 5.73
N LEU A 89 -16.56 -17.70 4.69
CA LEU A 89 -17.62 -18.65 4.32
C LEU A 89 -18.08 -19.56 5.46
N LYS A 90 -17.24 -19.75 6.49
CA LYS A 90 -17.52 -20.63 7.64
C LYS A 90 -18.07 -19.87 8.85
N ARG A 91 -18.34 -18.56 8.73
CA ARG A 91 -18.73 -17.69 9.85
C ARG A 91 -20.12 -17.10 9.65
N THR A 92 -20.80 -16.82 10.76
CA THR A 92 -22.14 -16.20 10.77
C THR A 92 -22.12 -14.73 10.33
N THR A 93 -21.02 -14.01 10.60
CA THR A 93 -20.81 -12.62 10.19
C THR A 93 -19.75 -12.55 9.10
N GLN A 94 -20.07 -11.92 7.97
CA GLN A 94 -19.15 -11.76 6.84
C GLN A 94 -18.30 -10.50 6.98
N ASN A 95 -16.98 -10.67 7.03
CA ASN A 95 -15.99 -9.59 7.12
C ASN A 95 -14.95 -9.63 5.96
N SER A 96 -15.34 -10.23 4.83
CA SER A 96 -14.51 -10.29 3.61
C SER A 96 -14.87 -9.25 2.55
N GLY A 97 -15.93 -8.46 2.74
CA GLY A 97 -16.29 -7.37 1.83
C GLY A 97 -15.36 -6.16 1.98
N ILE A 98 -14.97 -5.58 0.86
CA ILE A 98 -14.16 -4.35 0.79
C ILE A 98 -14.93 -3.33 -0.04
N CYS A 99 -15.06 -2.11 0.47
CA CYS A 99 -15.75 -1.02 -0.23
C CYS A 99 -14.96 0.28 -0.08
N PRO A 100 -13.92 0.50 -0.90
CA PRO A 100 -13.22 1.76 -0.89
C PRO A 100 -14.03 2.82 -1.64
N THR A 101 -13.92 4.04 -1.17
CA THR A 101 -14.30 5.22 -1.93
C THR A 101 -13.41 5.33 -3.17
N GLY A 102 -14.02 5.65 -4.30
CA GLY A 102 -13.32 5.93 -5.55
C GLY A 102 -12.69 7.32 -5.57
N GLU A 103 -11.99 7.63 -6.66
CA GLU A 103 -11.37 8.93 -6.88
C GLU A 103 -12.41 10.06 -6.98
N LYS A 104 -13.63 9.74 -7.44
CA LYS A 104 -14.73 10.69 -7.56
C LYS A 104 -15.66 10.63 -6.35
N PRO A 105 -16.16 11.79 -5.87
CA PRO A 105 -17.17 11.82 -4.82
C PRO A 105 -18.38 10.95 -5.17
N GLY A 106 -18.76 10.04 -4.27
CA GLY A 106 -19.90 9.13 -4.45
C GLY A 106 -19.59 7.87 -5.27
N GLU A 107 -18.38 7.70 -5.79
CA GLU A 107 -17.96 6.46 -6.42
C GLU A 107 -17.63 5.42 -5.35
N MET A 108 -18.27 4.25 -5.43
CA MET A 108 -18.09 3.17 -4.47
C MET A 108 -17.75 1.91 -5.25
N TYR A 109 -16.61 1.31 -4.92
CA TYR A 109 -16.22 0.02 -5.47
C TYR A 109 -16.62 -1.08 -4.51
N TYR A 110 -16.99 -2.25 -5.03
CA TYR A 110 -17.24 -3.41 -4.18
C TYR A 110 -16.28 -4.52 -4.57
N GLY A 111 -15.65 -5.10 -3.56
CA GLY A 111 -14.72 -6.18 -3.74
C GLY A 111 -14.82 -7.21 -2.64
N GLN A 112 -14.25 -8.38 -2.92
CA GLN A 112 -14.14 -9.50 -2.01
C GLN A 112 -12.67 -9.77 -1.71
N LEU A 113 -12.31 -9.81 -0.43
CA LEU A 113 -10.96 -10.04 0.04
C LEU A 113 -10.56 -11.51 -0.15
N GLU A 114 -9.62 -11.78 -1.04
CA GLU A 114 -9.16 -13.14 -1.37
C GLU A 114 -7.80 -13.49 -0.74
N GLY A 115 -7.08 -12.50 -0.23
CA GLY A 115 -5.75 -12.71 0.36
C GLY A 115 -5.26 -11.47 1.07
N ILE A 116 -4.42 -11.68 2.08
CA ILE A 116 -3.78 -10.61 2.85
C ILE A 116 -2.30 -10.94 2.91
N LEU A 117 -1.46 -10.01 2.48
CA LEU A 117 -0.01 -10.10 2.60
C LEU A 117 0.51 -9.02 3.54
N GLU A 118 1.26 -9.43 4.56
CA GLU A 118 1.93 -8.54 5.50
C GLU A 118 3.41 -8.43 5.15
N PHE A 119 3.89 -7.20 5.05
CA PHE A 119 5.29 -6.84 4.84
C PHE A 119 5.81 -6.11 6.07
N SER A 120 6.89 -6.63 6.65
CA SER A 120 7.53 -5.99 7.82
C SER A 120 8.56 -4.99 7.36
N TYR A 121 8.42 -3.75 7.83
CA TYR A 121 9.46 -2.73 7.86
C TYR A 121 10.14 -2.75 9.23
N THR A 122 11.23 -2.00 9.37
CA THR A 122 11.95 -1.92 10.65
C THR A 122 11.14 -1.25 11.75
N GLN A 123 10.25 -0.31 11.41
CA GLN A 123 9.42 0.43 12.38
C GLN A 123 7.96 -0.03 12.44
N PHE A 124 7.41 -0.48 11.31
CA PHE A 124 5.98 -0.79 11.19
C PHE A 124 5.74 -1.96 10.24
N LYS A 125 4.46 -2.29 10.02
CA LYS A 125 4.03 -3.31 9.06
C LYS A 125 3.08 -2.70 8.07
N VAL A 126 3.18 -3.11 6.82
CA VAL A 126 2.23 -2.76 5.77
C VAL A 126 1.47 -4.00 5.37
N VAL A 127 0.17 -3.83 5.15
CA VAL A 127 -0.71 -4.91 4.71
C VAL A 127 -1.23 -4.59 3.31
N LEU A 128 -1.08 -5.55 2.40
CA LEU A 128 -1.64 -5.50 1.06
C LEU A 128 -2.83 -6.45 0.95
N PHE A 129 -3.95 -5.95 0.45
CA PHE A 129 -5.12 -6.76 0.17
C PHE A 129 -5.17 -7.20 -1.29
N ARG A 130 -5.33 -8.50 -1.48
CA ARG A 130 -5.72 -9.10 -2.75
C ARG A 130 -7.23 -9.12 -2.82
N VAL A 131 -7.80 -8.32 -3.70
CA VAL A 131 -9.25 -8.11 -3.78
C VAL A 131 -9.75 -8.53 -5.16
N LYS A 132 -10.87 -9.24 -5.19
CA LYS A 132 -11.65 -9.49 -6.40
C LYS A 132 -12.74 -8.44 -6.52
N TRP A 133 -12.70 -7.60 -7.55
CA TRP A 133 -13.66 -6.51 -7.72
C TRP A 133 -14.89 -6.93 -8.52
N PHE A 134 -16.01 -6.33 -8.16
CA PHE A 134 -17.28 -6.43 -8.89
C PHE A 134 -17.48 -5.15 -9.72
N ASP A 135 -17.69 -5.31 -11.03
CA ASP A 135 -18.14 -4.21 -11.88
C ASP A 135 -19.66 -4.07 -11.71
N LEU A 136 -20.12 -2.88 -11.31
CA LEU A 136 -21.54 -2.58 -11.17
C LEU A 136 -22.17 -2.07 -12.48
N ALA A 137 -21.36 -1.61 -13.44
CA ALA A 137 -21.81 -1.01 -14.70
C ALA A 137 -22.01 -2.05 -15.81
N LYS A 138 -21.30 -3.17 -15.74
CA LYS A 138 -21.47 -4.32 -16.64
C LYS A 138 -21.79 -5.52 -15.77
N ARG A 139 -22.73 -6.37 -16.18
CA ARG A 139 -22.88 -7.74 -15.65
C ARG A 139 -21.65 -8.59 -16.03
N GLY A 140 -20.44 -8.19 -15.63
CA GLY A 140 -19.16 -8.73 -16.09
C GLY A 140 -18.04 -8.49 -15.07
N ARG A 141 -17.09 -9.41 -14.98
CA ARG A 141 -16.04 -9.44 -13.94
C ARG A 141 -14.85 -8.57 -14.34
N VAL A 142 -14.24 -7.87 -13.38
CA VAL A 142 -12.92 -7.27 -13.54
C VAL A 142 -12.04 -7.71 -12.36
N GLU A 143 -11.00 -8.49 -12.64
CA GLU A 143 -9.94 -8.77 -11.66
C GLU A 143 -9.00 -7.57 -11.62
N ARG A 144 -9.07 -6.75 -10.57
CA ARG A 144 -8.03 -5.75 -10.27
C ARG A 144 -7.34 -6.13 -8.98
N TYR A 145 -6.03 -6.25 -9.01
CA TYR A 145 -5.26 -6.44 -7.80
C TYR A 145 -4.93 -5.06 -7.21
N ASN A 146 -4.97 -4.96 -5.88
CA ASN A 146 -4.33 -3.95 -5.02
C ASN A 146 -5.25 -2.86 -4.42
N THR A 147 -5.54 -3.01 -3.13
CA THR A 147 -5.73 -1.87 -2.22
C THR A 147 -4.83 -2.12 -1.01
N SER A 148 -3.88 -1.22 -0.73
CA SER A 148 -3.34 -1.04 0.62
C SER A 148 -4.20 0.01 1.30
N GLN A 149 -4.65 -0.29 2.50
CA GLN A 149 -4.79 0.76 3.48
C GLN A 149 -3.43 0.82 4.18
N THR A 150 -2.61 1.78 3.76
CA THR A 150 -1.45 2.17 4.55
C THR A 150 -1.99 2.92 5.76
N LEU A 151 -1.43 2.62 6.94
CA LEU A 151 -1.62 3.47 8.13
C LEU A 151 -1.07 4.86 7.84
#